data_AF-A0A920NF52-F1
#
_entry.id   AF-A0A920NF52-F1
#
_cell.length_a   1.000
_cell.length_b   1.000
_cell.length_c   1.000
_cell.angle_alpha   90.00
_cell.angle_beta   90.00
_cell.angle_gamma   90.00
#
_symmetry.space_group_name_H-M   'P 1'
#
loop_
_entity.id
_entity.type
_entity.pdbx_description
1 polymer ?
#
loop_
_entity_poly.entity_id
_entity_poly.type
_entity_poly.pdbx_seq_one_letter_code
_entity_poly.pdbx_strand_id
1 'polypeptide(L)'
;MDEYHQYAGVAQTIGVDVKFLKPEQVKEIWPLCNIEGLIGAIQHPEDGYIKPADLTQALATGQEKRAEIYRNTTVGIKQTKNGWVGFKQKRLN
;
A
#
# COMPACT_ATOMS: atom_id res chain seq x y z
N MET A 1 -7.45 -1.25 -25.52
CA MET A 1 -7.77 -0.49 -24.28
C MET A 1 -8.65 -1.29 -23.31
N ASP A 2 -9.06 -2.50 -23.69
CA ASP A 2 -10.04 -3.32 -22.97
C ASP A 2 -9.59 -3.68 -21.55
N GLU A 3 -8.31 -3.98 -21.36
CA GLU A 3 -7.71 -4.22 -20.04
C GLU A 3 -7.89 -3.02 -19.10
N TYR A 4 -7.62 -1.79 -19.56
CA TYR A 4 -7.82 -0.59 -18.75
C TYR A 4 -9.30 -0.31 -18.45
N HIS A 5 -10.22 -0.70 -19.33
CA HIS A 5 -11.65 -0.64 -19.03
C HIS A 5 -12.07 -1.66 -17.97
N GLN A 6 -11.49 -2.86 -17.99
CA GLN A 6 -11.70 -3.85 -16.93
C GLN A 6 -11.18 -3.32 -15.58
N TYR A 7 -9.97 -2.78 -15.54
CA TYR A 7 -9.41 -2.18 -14.31
C TYR A 7 -10.27 -1.01 -13.80
N ALA A 8 -10.67 -0.09 -14.68
CA ALA A 8 -11.52 1.03 -14.32
C ALA A 8 -12.90 0.56 -13.80
N GLY A 9 -13.46 -0.50 -14.38
CA GLY A 9 -14.69 -1.12 -13.92
C GLY A 9 -14.55 -1.64 -12.47
N VAL A 10 -13.46 -2.33 -12.14
CA VAL A 10 -13.20 -2.79 -10.76
C VAL A 10 -13.02 -1.61 -9.82
N ALA A 11 -12.20 -0.61 -10.20
CA ALA A 11 -11.95 0.59 -9.40
C ALA A 11 -13.24 1.36 -9.06
N GLN A 12 -14.16 1.47 -10.02
CA GLN A 12 -15.45 2.13 -9.82
C GLN A 12 -16.31 1.44 -8.75
N THR A 13 -16.23 0.10 -8.62
CA THR A 13 -16.99 -0.63 -7.58
C THR A 13 -16.56 -0.31 -6.15
N ILE A 14 -15.33 0.18 -5.98
CA ILE A 14 -14.74 0.54 -4.68
C ILE A 14 -14.56 2.05 -4.50
N GLY A 15 -15.08 2.86 -5.42
CA GLY A 15 -15.05 4.32 -5.34
C GLY A 15 -13.70 4.95 -5.68
N VAL A 16 -12.81 4.25 -6.38
CA VAL A 16 -11.52 4.80 -6.83
C VAL A 16 -11.72 5.52 -8.16
N ASP A 17 -11.34 6.81 -8.22
CA ASP A 17 -11.41 7.61 -9.45
C ASP A 17 -10.36 7.16 -10.48
N VAL A 18 -10.77 7.12 -11.75
CA VAL A 18 -9.93 6.69 -12.88
C VAL A 18 -10.14 7.63 -14.05
N LYS A 19 -9.09 8.34 -14.44
CA LYS A 19 -9.08 9.17 -15.65
C LYS A 19 -8.44 8.40 -16.80
N PHE A 20 -9.15 8.29 -17.91
CA PHE A 20 -8.54 7.86 -19.18
C PHE A 20 -7.87 9.07 -19.84
N LEU A 21 -6.60 8.91 -20.17
CA LEU A 21 -5.76 9.98 -20.70
C LEU A 21 -5.35 9.68 -22.14
N LYS A 22 -5.40 10.71 -22.98
CA LYS A 22 -4.73 10.72 -24.27
C LYS A 22 -3.22 10.91 -24.09
N PRO A 23 -2.39 10.50 -25.06
CA PRO A 23 -0.94 10.65 -24.97
C PRO A 23 -0.47 12.08 -24.64
N GLU A 24 -1.13 13.11 -25.18
CA GLU A 24 -0.78 14.51 -24.91
C GLU A 24 -1.02 14.89 -23.45
N GLN A 25 -2.12 14.39 -22.86
CA GLN A 25 -2.44 14.62 -21.45
C GLN A 25 -1.45 13.90 -20.53
N VAL A 26 -0.93 12.74 -20.95
CA VAL A 26 0.16 12.06 -20.23
C VAL A 26 1.43 12.92 -20.25
N LYS A 27 1.75 13.54 -21.38
CA LYS A 27 2.90 14.45 -21.50
C LYS A 27 2.74 15.73 -20.68
N GLU A 28 1.53 16.27 -20.57
CA GLU A 28 1.21 17.40 -19.69
C GLU A 28 1.46 17.06 -18.21
N ILE A 29 1.06 15.87 -17.77
CA ILE A 29 1.24 15.40 -16.39
C ILE A 29 2.69 14.99 -16.11
N TRP A 30 3.33 14.29 -17.05
CA TRP A 30 4.71 13.81 -16.93
C TRP A 30 5.56 14.27 -18.12
N PRO A 31 6.11 15.50 -18.09
CA PRO A 31 6.83 16.08 -19.23
C PRO A 31 8.05 15.29 -19.70
N LEU A 32 8.60 14.42 -18.86
CA LEU A 32 9.78 13.61 -19.17
C LEU A 32 9.44 12.31 -19.93
N CYS A 33 8.17 11.91 -20.04
CA CYS A 33 7.81 10.67 -20.71
C CYS A 33 7.98 10.77 -22.24
N ASN A 34 8.39 9.70 -22.91
CA ASN A 34 8.23 9.58 -24.36
C ASN A 34 6.81 9.07 -24.65
N ILE A 35 6.08 9.75 -25.53
CA ILE A 35 4.70 9.39 -25.90
C ILE A 35 4.61 8.75 -27.30
N GLU A 36 5.74 8.57 -27.98
CA GLU A 36 5.77 7.89 -29.27
C GLU A 36 5.23 6.46 -29.16
N GLY A 37 4.22 6.13 -29.97
CA GLY A 37 3.55 4.82 -29.96
C GLY A 37 2.55 4.60 -28.82
N LEU A 38 2.35 5.58 -27.93
CA LEU A 38 1.37 5.47 -26.84
C LEU A 38 -0.06 5.58 -27.40
N ILE A 39 -0.92 4.61 -27.06
CA ILE A 39 -2.35 4.62 -27.44
C ILE A 39 -3.18 5.46 -26.44
N GLY A 40 -2.76 5.46 -25.18
CA GLY A 40 -3.40 6.16 -24.07
C GLY A 40 -2.93 5.59 -22.72
N ALA A 41 -3.42 6.16 -21.63
CA ALA A 41 -3.12 5.70 -20.28
C ALA A 41 -4.35 5.83 -19.37
N ILE A 42 -4.25 5.30 -18.15
CA ILE A 42 -5.14 5.64 -17.05
C ILE A 42 -4.37 6.31 -15.92
N GLN A 43 -5.05 7.14 -15.15
CA GLN A 43 -4.51 7.79 -13.96
C GLN A 43 -5.51 7.65 -12.81
N HIS A 44 -5.00 7.26 -11.64
CA HIS A 44 -5.68 7.41 -10.36
C HIS A 44 -5.21 8.73 -9.71
N PRO A 45 -6.05 9.79 -9.68
CA PRO A 45 -5.58 11.11 -9.22
C PRO A 45 -5.21 11.17 -7.74
N GLU A 46 -5.76 10.25 -6.95
CA GLU A 46 -5.53 10.16 -5.50
C GLU A 46 -4.37 9.23 -5.14
N ASP A 47 -3.84 8.49 -6.11
CA ASP A 47 -2.65 7.66 -5.90
C ASP A 47 -1.41 8.53 -5.75
N GLY A 48 -0.42 8.00 -5.04
CA GLY A 48 0.82 8.72 -4.82
C GLY A 48 1.89 7.86 -4.18
N TYR A 49 2.82 8.53 -3.52
CA TYR A 49 3.94 7.90 -2.84
C TYR A 49 3.86 8.15 -1.34
N ILE A 50 4.16 7.10 -0.56
CA ILE A 50 4.33 7.21 0.88
C ILE A 50 5.65 6.58 1.29
N LYS A 51 6.37 7.21 2.23
CA LYS A 51 7.62 6.67 2.76
C LYS A 51 7.31 5.62 3.84
N PRO A 52 7.52 4.31 3.59
CA PRO A 52 7.00 3.26 4.46
C PRO A 52 7.60 3.28 5.87
N ALA A 53 8.88 3.64 6.00
CA ALA A 53 9.56 3.74 7.28
C ALA A 53 8.94 4.82 8.17
N ASP A 54 8.69 6.00 7.61
CA ASP A 54 8.13 7.14 8.34
C ASP A 54 6.68 6.89 8.71
N LEU A 55 5.89 6.32 7.79
CA LEU A 55 4.51 5.88 8.08
C LEU A 55 4.47 4.90 9.25
N THR A 56 5.37 3.91 9.25
CA THR A 56 5.46 2.92 10.33
C THR A 56 5.79 3.60 11.67
N GLN A 57 6.74 4.55 11.69
CA GLN A 57 7.06 5.30 12.90
C GLN A 57 5.89 6.18 13.35
N ALA A 58 5.18 6.84 12.44
CA ALA A 58 4.02 7.66 12.78
C ALA A 58 2.90 6.83 13.44
N LEU A 59 2.60 5.64 12.90
CA LEU A 59 1.68 4.69 13.52
C LEU A 59 2.18 4.21 14.89
N ALA A 60 3.49 3.95 15.02
CA ALA A 60 4.12 3.56 16.27
C ALA A 60 4.13 4.69 17.32
N THR A 61 4.12 5.96 16.93
CA THR A 61 3.96 7.08 17.87
C THR A 61 2.50 7.21 18.33
N GLY A 62 1.52 7.02 17.44
CA GLY A 62 0.10 7.16 17.77
C GLY A 62 -0.48 6.08 18.71
N GLN A 63 0.30 5.05 19.05
CA GLN A 63 -0.15 3.88 19.81
C GLN A 63 -0.25 4.07 21.33
N GLU A 64 0.28 5.17 21.90
CA GLU A 64 0.57 5.34 23.34
C GLU A 64 -0.59 5.03 24.32
N LYS A 65 -1.84 5.10 23.86
CA LYS A 65 -3.03 4.76 24.67
C LYS A 65 -3.83 3.56 24.16
N ARG A 66 -3.30 2.82 23.18
CA ARG A 66 -4.03 1.78 22.43
C ARG A 66 -3.28 0.46 22.31
N ALA A 67 -1.95 0.45 22.39
CA ALA A 67 -1.14 -0.77 22.29
C ALA A 67 0.18 -0.65 23.06
N GLU A 68 1.00 -1.70 22.99
CA GLU A 68 2.39 -1.73 23.44
C GLU A 68 3.28 -2.28 22.32
N ILE A 69 4.48 -1.70 22.13
CA ILE A 69 5.43 -2.13 21.10
C ILE A 69 6.66 -2.80 21.75
N TYR A 70 6.83 -4.09 21.48
CA TYR A 70 7.99 -4.88 21.89
C TYR A 70 8.93 -5.11 20.71
N ARG A 71 10.09 -4.43 20.70
CA ARG A 71 11.13 -4.62 19.69
C ARG A 71 12.11 -5.73 20.11
N ASN A 72 12.83 -6.29 19.14
CA ASN A 72 13.87 -7.30 19.37
C ASN A 72 13.37 -8.54 20.16
N THR A 73 12.09 -8.87 20.05
CA THR A 73 11.46 -9.94 20.81
C THR A 73 11.18 -11.12 19.90
N THR A 74 11.89 -12.24 20.12
CA THR A 74 11.62 -13.48 19.39
C THR A 74 10.38 -14.15 20.00
N VAL A 75 9.45 -14.58 19.15
CA VAL A 75 8.19 -15.20 19.56
C VAL A 75 8.14 -16.66 19.11
N GLY A 76 7.54 -17.51 19.94
CA GLY A 76 7.18 -18.89 19.61
C GLY A 76 5.70 -19.15 19.89
N ILE A 77 5.14 -20.17 19.24
CA ILE A 77 3.74 -20.58 19.42
C ILE A 77 3.67 -22.09 19.67
N LYS A 78 2.70 -22.50 20.50
CA LYS A 78 2.41 -23.91 20.78
C LYS A 78 0.91 -24.15 20.71
N GLN A 79 0.50 -25.17 19.95
CA GLN A 79 -0.88 -25.65 19.94
C GLN A 79 -1.15 -26.48 21.19
N THR A 80 -2.32 -26.29 21.78
CA THR A 80 -2.85 -27.01 22.94
C THR A 80 -4.23 -27.55 22.61
N LYS A 81 -4.79 -28.38 23.50
CA LYS A 81 -6.17 -28.88 23.37
C LYS A 81 -7.22 -27.75 23.31
N ASN A 82 -6.90 -26.57 23.83
CA ASN A 82 -7.81 -25.43 23.95
C ASN A 82 -7.45 -24.26 23.00
N GLY A 83 -6.53 -24.46 22.05
CA GLY A 83 -6.09 -23.43 21.10
C GLY A 83 -4.59 -23.15 21.14
N TRP A 84 -4.17 -21.96 20.74
CA TRP A 84 -2.76 -21.59 20.61
C TRP A 84 -2.27 -20.72 21.76
N VAL A 85 -1.08 -21.02 22.27
CA VAL A 85 -0.40 -20.22 23.29
C VAL A 85 0.89 -19.64 22.69
N GLY A 86 1.05 -18.33 22.77
CA GLY A 86 2.27 -17.63 22.39
C GLY A 86 3.21 -17.44 23.58
N PHE A 87 4.52 -17.51 23.35
CA PHE A 87 5.54 -17.23 24.36
C PHE A 87 6.65 -16.36 23.78
N LYS A 88 7.20 -15.47 24.61
CA LYS A 88 8.28 -14.55 24.26
C LYS A 88 9.60 -15.09 24.80
N GLN A 89 10.62 -15.22 23.97
CA GLN A 89 11.96 -15.52 24.45
C GLN A 89 12.72 -14.21 24.62
N LYS A 90 13.12 -13.91 25.86
CA LYS A 90 13.93 -12.74 26.16
C LYS A 90 15.34 -13.01 25.62
N ARG A 91 15.78 -12.27 24.60
CA ARG A 91 17.20 -12.28 24.20
C ARG A 91 17.98 -11.68 25.37
N LEU A 92 18.88 -12.48 25.96
CA LEU A 92 19.96 -11.96 26.79
C LEU A 92 20.96 -11.32 25.83
N ASN A 93 21.35 -10.08 26.12
CA ASN A 93 22.40 -9.38 25.36
C ASN A 93 23.76 -10.03 25.63
#